data_AF-A0A086QYG7-F1
#
_entry.id   AF-A0A086QYG7-F1
#
_cell.length_a   1.000
_cell.length_b   1.000
_cell.length_c   1.000
_cell.angle_alpha   90.00
_cell.angle_beta   90.00
_cell.angle_gamma   90.00
#
_symmetry.space_group_name_H-M   'P 1'
#
loop_
_entity.id
_entity.type
_entity.pdbx_description
1 polymer ?
#
loop_
_entity_poly.entity_id
_entity_poly.type
_entity_poly.pdbx_seq_one_letter_code
_entity_poly.pdbx_strand_id
1 'polypeptide(L)'
;MDLEAFVSLLRAVISPDPALRKEAERQIKEGKEKQPAALVSLVLQTVQTHSDDEVRLQAAVLFRSFFRGVIDSEGHVWRQLGDAERTQVKQILLHCLDTEKNKLVRNNICDTISDLASDLIPVDQWNDLGQVLLAMIQSGVPVKQQTGLKILSEIAPVLTEQLAAAAPLVCRIISACMASGQDVNTRYTQSAEEHSEERMSTCICICVT
;
A
#
# COMPACT_ATOMS: atom_id res chain seq x y z
N MET A 1 22.03 12.44 -0.12
CA MET A 1 22.03 11.06 0.39
C MET A 1 21.86 10.14 -0.80
N ASP A 2 22.66 9.08 -0.90
CA ASP A 2 22.51 8.05 -1.94
C ASP A 2 21.61 6.89 -1.45
N LEU A 3 21.36 5.91 -2.30
CA LEU A 3 20.47 4.79 -2.02
C LEU A 3 21.02 3.87 -0.91
N GLU A 4 22.33 3.60 -0.89
CA GLU A 4 22.94 2.70 0.10
C GLU A 4 22.92 3.32 1.51
N ALA A 5 23.21 4.62 1.61
CA ALA A 5 23.08 5.36 2.86
C ALA A 5 21.62 5.39 3.33
N PHE A 6 20.67 5.57 2.42
CA PHE A 6 19.24 5.54 2.75
C PHE A 6 18.79 4.16 3.27
N VAL A 7 19.21 3.07 2.64
CA VAL A 7 18.91 1.70 3.11
C VAL A 7 19.51 1.45 4.49
N SER A 8 20.72 1.97 4.74
CA SER A 8 21.34 1.89 6.07
C SER A 8 20.55 2.65 7.13
N LEU A 9 19.97 3.81 6.79
CA LEU A 9 19.06 4.54 7.67
C LEU A 9 17.77 3.76 7.94
N LEU A 10 17.15 3.15 6.93
CA LEU A 10 15.95 2.32 7.13
C LEU A 10 16.20 1.19 8.13
N ARG A 11 17.37 0.56 8.06
CA ARG A 11 17.78 -0.48 9.03
C ARG A 11 18.05 0.09 10.41
N ALA A 12 18.63 1.28 10.50
CA ALA A 12 18.91 1.93 11.78
C ALA A 12 17.64 2.34 12.55
N VAL A 13 16.55 2.70 11.85
CA VAL A 13 15.25 3.06 12.47
C VAL A 13 14.65 1.89 13.25
N ILE A 14 14.89 0.65 12.84
CA ILE A 14 14.39 -0.55 13.54
C ILE A 14 15.43 -1.18 14.47
N SER A 15 16.58 -0.52 14.67
CA SER A 15 17.64 -1.00 15.54
C SER A 15 17.15 -1.16 16.99
N PRO A 16 17.60 -2.20 17.72
CA PRO A 16 17.36 -2.31 19.15
C PRO A 16 18.07 -1.20 19.95
N ASP A 17 19.11 -0.57 19.39
CA ASP A 17 19.82 0.54 20.03
C ASP A 17 19.01 1.86 19.91
N PRO A 18 18.52 2.42 21.04
CA PRO A 18 17.76 3.66 21.03
C PRO A 18 18.53 4.87 20.50
N ALA A 19 19.86 4.91 20.64
CA ALA A 19 20.68 6.02 20.15
C ALA A 19 20.73 6.02 18.62
N LEU A 20 20.99 4.85 18.01
CA LEU A 20 20.99 4.69 16.56
C LEU A 20 19.62 4.98 15.95
N ARG A 21 18.54 4.48 16.58
CA ARG A 21 17.17 4.73 16.10
C ARG A 21 16.83 6.22 16.13
N LYS A 22 17.08 6.91 17.24
CA LYS A 22 16.80 8.36 17.37
C LYS A 22 17.58 9.19 16.37
N GLU A 23 18.84 8.82 16.13
CA GLU A 23 19.68 9.51 15.16
C GLU A 23 19.19 9.29 13.71
N ALA A 24 18.77 8.07 13.37
CA ALA A 24 18.20 7.78 12.06
C ALA A 24 16.87 8.51 11.83
N GLU A 25 15.99 8.53 12.83
CA GLU A 25 14.72 9.30 12.79
C GLU A 25 14.97 10.79 12.60
N ARG A 26 15.99 11.35 13.29
CA ARG A 26 16.41 12.76 13.11
C ARG A 26 16.84 13.03 11.68
N GLN A 27 17.68 12.18 11.09
CA GLN A 27 18.16 12.35 9.71
C GLN A 27 17.01 12.27 8.68
N ILE A 28 16.06 11.34 8.88
CA ILE A 28 14.86 11.24 8.05
C ILE A 28 14.01 12.50 8.17
N LYS A 29 13.79 13.00 9.39
CA LYS A 29 13.04 14.23 9.63
C LYS A 29 13.69 15.43 8.94
N GLU A 30 15.00 15.59 9.09
CA GLU A 30 15.74 16.66 8.42
C GLU A 30 15.71 16.54 6.90
N GLY A 31 15.82 15.32 6.37
CA GLY A 31 15.68 15.06 4.94
C GLY A 31 14.30 15.45 4.43
N LYS A 32 13.25 15.12 5.18
CA LYS A 32 11.86 15.49 4.87
C LYS A 32 11.67 17.02 4.87
N GLU A 33 12.28 17.73 5.81
CA GLU A 33 12.15 19.19 5.91
C GLU A 33 12.99 19.94 4.86
N LYS A 34 14.22 19.48 4.59
CA LYS A 34 15.18 20.20 3.71
C LYS A 34 15.08 19.79 2.24
N GLN A 35 14.84 18.51 1.98
CA GLN A 35 14.88 17.92 0.62
C GLN A 35 13.80 16.84 0.43
N PRO A 36 12.50 17.19 0.58
CA PRO A 36 11.39 16.24 0.54
C PRO A 36 11.33 15.43 -0.77
N ALA A 37 11.54 16.09 -1.91
CA ALA A 37 11.53 15.45 -3.23
C ALA A 37 12.61 14.37 -3.38
N ALA A 38 13.85 14.67 -2.94
CA ALA A 38 14.95 13.71 -2.99
C ALA A 38 14.68 12.50 -2.08
N LEU A 39 14.16 12.75 -0.88
CA LEU A 39 13.82 11.68 0.06
C LEU A 39 12.69 10.79 -0.47
N VAL A 40 11.63 11.39 -1.04
CA VAL A 40 10.53 10.67 -1.70
C VAL A 40 11.06 9.82 -2.86
N SER A 41 11.96 10.35 -3.68
CA SER A 41 12.57 9.61 -4.78
C SER A 41 13.34 8.37 -4.31
N LEU A 42 14.14 8.50 -3.24
CA LEU A 42 14.87 7.37 -2.64
C LEU A 42 13.92 6.30 -2.07
N VAL A 43 12.83 6.72 -1.43
CA VAL A 43 11.80 5.80 -0.93
C VAL A 43 11.15 5.03 -2.08
N LEU A 44 10.70 5.74 -3.13
CA LEU A 44 10.07 5.13 -4.30
C LEU A 44 11.01 4.15 -5.00
N GLN A 45 12.26 4.54 -5.21
CA GLN A 45 13.28 3.66 -5.79
C GLN A 45 13.48 2.39 -4.96
N THR A 46 13.52 2.53 -3.62
CA THR A 46 13.68 1.40 -2.70
C THR A 46 12.48 0.46 -2.76
N VAL A 47 11.26 0.99 -2.71
CA VAL A 47 10.01 0.20 -2.80
C VAL A 47 9.91 -0.51 -4.15
N GLN A 48 10.39 0.09 -5.24
CA GLN A 48 10.28 -0.51 -6.56
C GLN A 48 11.34 -1.58 -6.86
N THR A 49 12.59 -1.37 -6.39
CA THR A 49 13.75 -2.11 -6.94
C THR A 49 14.51 -2.95 -5.92
N HIS A 50 14.34 -2.72 -4.62
CA HIS A 50 15.16 -3.40 -3.62
C HIS A 50 14.78 -4.88 -3.48
N SER A 51 15.77 -5.77 -3.49
CA SER A 51 15.54 -7.23 -3.46
C SER A 51 15.03 -7.75 -2.11
N ASP A 52 15.41 -7.07 -1.02
CA ASP A 52 15.02 -7.42 0.35
C ASP A 52 13.62 -6.88 0.69
N ASP A 53 12.70 -7.80 0.97
CA ASP A 53 11.32 -7.53 1.34
C ASP A 53 11.20 -6.69 2.63
N GLU A 54 12.10 -6.87 3.59
CA GLU A 54 12.07 -6.14 4.86
C GLU A 54 12.42 -4.66 4.62
N VAL A 55 13.44 -4.40 3.80
CA VAL A 55 13.81 -3.03 3.41
C VAL A 55 12.70 -2.37 2.61
N ARG A 56 12.06 -3.08 1.67
CA ARG A 56 10.88 -2.55 0.94
C ARG A 56 9.73 -2.24 1.88
N LEU A 57 9.49 -3.09 2.88
CA LEU A 57 8.44 -2.86 3.88
C LEU A 57 8.72 -1.61 4.72
N GLN A 58 9.94 -1.44 5.21
CA GLN A 58 10.31 -0.24 5.97
C GLN A 58 10.19 1.03 5.12
N ALA A 59 10.62 0.96 3.87
CA ALA A 59 10.46 2.07 2.92
C ALA A 59 8.98 2.40 2.70
N ALA A 60 8.11 1.40 2.51
CA ALA A 60 6.68 1.60 2.31
C ALA A 60 5.96 2.16 3.56
N VAL A 61 6.34 1.70 4.76
CA VAL A 61 5.80 2.22 6.03
C VAL A 61 6.22 3.69 6.22
N LEU A 62 7.48 4.00 5.94
CA LEU A 62 7.98 5.38 5.98
C LEU A 62 7.25 6.26 4.95
N PHE A 63 7.08 5.75 3.73
CA PHE A 63 6.38 6.44 2.64
C PHE A 63 4.98 6.85 3.05
N ARG A 64 4.22 5.91 3.62
CA ARG A 64 2.87 6.18 4.12
C ARG A 64 2.86 7.30 5.16
N SER A 65 3.85 7.33 6.06
CA SER A 65 3.97 8.39 7.08
C SER A 65 4.15 9.80 6.50
N PHE A 66 4.61 9.91 5.25
CA PHE A 66 4.82 11.21 4.59
C PHE A 66 3.53 11.84 4.09
N PHE A 67 2.52 11.03 3.76
CA PHE A 67 1.24 11.48 3.21
C PHE A 67 0.07 11.36 4.19
N ARG A 68 0.35 11.05 5.46
CA ARG A 68 -0.67 11.11 6.50
C ARG A 68 -0.96 12.56 6.88
N GLY A 69 -2.25 12.86 7.05
CA GLY A 69 -2.74 14.16 7.48
C GLY A 69 -3.50 14.86 6.36
N VAL A 70 -3.76 16.14 6.54
CA VAL A 70 -4.51 16.93 5.56
C VAL A 70 -3.56 17.40 4.45
N ILE A 71 -3.80 16.97 3.21
CA ILE A 71 -2.95 17.31 2.05
C ILE A 71 -2.73 18.82 1.89
N ASP A 72 -3.73 19.64 2.21
CA ASP A 72 -3.68 21.09 2.03
C ASP A 72 -2.84 21.84 3.08
N SER A 73 -2.32 21.15 4.09
CA SER A 73 -1.44 21.77 5.09
C SER A 73 -0.09 22.17 4.48
N GLU A 74 0.43 23.36 4.82
CA GLU A 74 1.68 23.91 4.25
C GLU A 74 2.91 23.02 4.51
N GLY A 75 2.89 22.25 5.60
CA GLY A 75 3.95 21.29 5.96
C GLY A 75 3.79 19.90 5.33
N HIS A 76 2.74 19.67 4.52
CA HIS A 76 2.48 18.37 3.93
C HIS A 76 3.48 18.07 2.80
N VAL A 77 4.03 16.85 2.79
CA VAL A 77 5.05 16.46 1.79
C VAL A 77 4.51 16.63 0.37
N TRP A 78 3.23 16.27 0.13
CA TRP A 78 2.61 16.41 -1.18
C TRP A 78 2.66 17.85 -1.74
N ARG A 79 2.50 18.86 -0.87
CA ARG A 79 2.53 20.28 -1.27
C ARG A 79 3.94 20.75 -1.61
N GLN A 80 4.94 20.13 -1.00
CA GLN A 80 6.36 20.43 -1.23
C GLN A 80 6.94 19.72 -2.47
N LEU A 81 6.22 18.74 -3.03
CA LEU A 81 6.57 18.10 -4.29
C LEU A 81 6.14 18.96 -5.49
N GLY A 82 6.96 18.97 -6.54
CA GLY A 82 6.58 19.52 -7.84
C GLY A 82 5.69 18.55 -8.62
N ASP A 83 5.16 19.00 -9.75
CA ASP A 83 4.22 18.20 -10.54
C ASP A 83 4.86 16.96 -11.16
N ALA A 84 6.16 17.03 -11.49
CA ALA A 84 6.92 15.89 -11.97
C ALA A 84 7.04 14.80 -10.90
N GLU A 85 7.39 15.18 -9.66
CA GLU A 85 7.52 14.25 -8.54
C GLU A 85 6.16 13.65 -8.15
N ARG A 86 5.09 14.46 -8.12
CA ARG A 86 3.72 13.98 -7.87
C ARG A 86 3.28 12.95 -8.92
N THR A 87 3.61 13.21 -10.18
CA THR A 87 3.31 12.28 -11.28
C THR A 87 4.09 10.98 -11.10
N GLN A 88 5.37 11.07 -10.75
CA GLN A 88 6.21 9.91 -10.49
C GLN A 88 5.69 9.07 -9.31
N VAL A 89 5.25 9.71 -8.22
CA VAL A 89 4.64 9.02 -7.06
C VAL A 89 3.44 8.19 -7.52
N LYS A 90 2.50 8.79 -8.26
CA LYS A 90 1.30 8.08 -8.75
C LYS A 90 1.67 6.90 -9.64
N GLN A 91 2.56 7.11 -10.61
CA GLN A 91 2.97 6.06 -11.55
C GLN A 91 3.66 4.88 -10.86
N ILE A 92 4.59 5.15 -9.93
CA ILE A 92 5.31 4.10 -9.23
C ILE A 92 4.36 3.35 -8.29
N LEU A 93 3.46 4.03 -7.58
CA LEU A 93 2.46 3.38 -6.73
C LEU A 93 1.58 2.40 -7.53
N LEU A 94 1.06 2.84 -8.68
CA LEU A 94 0.24 1.99 -9.56
C LEU A 94 1.05 0.82 -10.14
N HIS A 95 2.32 1.03 -10.50
CA HIS A 95 3.20 -0.04 -10.95
C HIS A 95 3.48 -1.07 -9.84
N CYS A 96 3.73 -0.61 -8.61
CA CYS A 96 4.00 -1.49 -7.48
C CYS A 96 2.76 -2.29 -7.05
N LEU A 97 1.53 -1.78 -7.28
CA LEU A 97 0.31 -2.57 -7.07
C LEU A 97 0.27 -3.86 -7.90
N ASP A 98 0.80 -3.82 -9.13
CA ASP A 98 0.79 -4.97 -10.04
C ASP A 98 1.96 -5.93 -9.81
N THR A 99 3.11 -5.39 -9.40
CA THR A 99 4.38 -6.12 -9.35
C THR A 99 4.76 -6.63 -7.96
N GLU A 100 4.26 -6.01 -6.88
CA GLU A 100 4.67 -6.36 -5.51
C GLU A 100 4.08 -7.70 -5.05
N LYS A 101 4.97 -8.61 -4.69
CA LYS A 101 4.64 -9.98 -4.27
C LYS A 101 4.38 -10.04 -2.76
N ASN A 102 5.14 -9.29 -1.97
CA ASN A 102 5.03 -9.29 -0.53
C ASN A 102 3.72 -8.62 -0.09
N LYS A 103 2.88 -9.37 0.64
CA LYS A 103 1.56 -8.92 1.08
C LYS A 103 1.62 -7.68 1.98
N LEU A 104 2.62 -7.59 2.87
CA LEU A 104 2.73 -6.48 3.81
C LEU A 104 3.15 -5.18 3.10
N VAL A 105 4.08 -5.29 2.15
CA VAL A 105 4.50 -4.14 1.32
C VAL A 105 3.33 -3.67 0.47
N ARG A 106 2.65 -4.60 -0.23
CA ARG A 106 1.46 -4.29 -1.05
C ARG A 106 0.36 -3.61 -0.24
N ASN A 107 0.09 -4.06 0.99
CA ASN A 107 -0.91 -3.44 1.85
C ASN A 107 -0.54 -1.98 2.19
N ASN A 108 0.72 -1.68 2.51
CA ASN A 108 1.14 -0.30 2.79
C ASN A 108 1.06 0.60 1.54
N ILE A 109 1.34 0.05 0.36
CA ILE A 109 1.13 0.73 -0.92
C ILE A 109 -0.37 1.03 -1.12
N CYS A 110 -1.24 0.05 -0.89
CA CYS A 110 -2.69 0.24 -0.99
C CYS A 110 -3.18 1.34 -0.06
N ASP A 111 -2.78 1.30 1.21
CA ASP A 111 -3.14 2.30 2.22
C ASP A 111 -2.72 3.71 1.76
N THR A 112 -1.51 3.84 1.22
CA THR A 112 -1.00 5.13 0.74
C THR A 112 -1.76 5.63 -0.49
N ILE A 113 -2.13 4.73 -1.41
CA ILE A 113 -2.96 5.07 -2.56
C ILE A 113 -4.33 5.55 -2.10
N SER A 114 -4.96 4.85 -1.17
CA SER A 114 -6.27 5.22 -0.65
C SER A 114 -6.26 6.57 0.08
N ASP A 115 -5.25 6.81 0.91
CA ASP A 115 -5.05 8.09 1.62
C ASP A 115 -4.95 9.23 0.61
N LEU A 116 -4.04 9.12 -0.37
CA LEU A 116 -3.86 10.13 -1.41
C LEU A 116 -5.10 10.28 -2.32
N ALA A 117 -5.73 9.18 -2.71
CA ALA A 117 -6.89 9.20 -3.60
C ALA A 117 -8.10 9.89 -2.94
N SER A 118 -8.25 9.77 -1.62
CA SER A 118 -9.32 10.44 -0.88
C SER A 118 -9.26 11.97 -1.02
N ASP A 119 -8.06 12.53 -1.11
CA ASP A 119 -7.86 13.97 -1.29
C ASP A 119 -7.78 14.38 -2.77
N LEU A 120 -7.22 13.52 -3.65
CA LEU A 120 -6.92 13.88 -5.05
C LEU A 120 -8.08 13.62 -6.02
N ILE A 121 -8.95 12.66 -5.74
CA ILE A 121 -10.11 12.36 -6.60
C ILE A 121 -11.12 13.51 -6.64
N PRO A 122 -11.52 14.12 -5.49
CA PRO A 122 -12.51 15.21 -5.50
C PRO A 122 -12.09 16.46 -6.30
N VAL A 123 -10.79 16.61 -6.55
CA VAL A 123 -10.20 17.73 -7.29
C VAL A 123 -9.67 17.34 -8.67
N ASP A 124 -10.07 16.16 -9.19
CA ASP A 124 -9.73 15.64 -10.52
C ASP A 124 -8.21 15.50 -10.79
N GLN A 125 -7.42 15.22 -9.74
CA GLN A 125 -5.95 15.10 -9.83
C GLN A 125 -5.44 13.65 -9.98
N TRP A 126 -6.33 12.65 -9.98
CA TRP A 126 -5.96 11.24 -10.13
C TRP A 126 -6.94 10.42 -10.99
N ASN A 127 -6.98 10.73 -12.29
CA ASN A 127 -8.00 10.20 -13.21
C ASN A 127 -7.77 8.75 -13.69
N ASP A 128 -6.53 8.24 -13.64
CA ASP A 128 -6.17 6.89 -14.10
C ASP A 128 -6.45 5.80 -13.06
N LEU A 129 -6.53 6.13 -11.77
CA LEU A 129 -6.74 5.16 -10.68
C LEU A 129 -8.01 4.32 -10.88
N GLY A 130 -9.12 4.96 -11.27
CA GLY A 130 -10.40 4.25 -11.47
C GLY A 130 -10.32 3.14 -12.52
N GLN A 131 -9.65 3.41 -13.65
CA GLN A 131 -9.46 2.41 -14.70
C GLN A 131 -8.56 1.25 -14.23
N VAL A 132 -7.50 1.56 -13.49
CA VAL A 132 -6.61 0.54 -12.92
C VAL A 132 -7.37 -0.36 -11.94
N LEU A 133 -8.16 0.20 -11.03
CA LEU A 133 -8.93 -0.58 -10.06
C LEU A 133 -9.94 -1.49 -10.76
N LEU A 134 -10.68 -0.99 -11.75
CA LEU A 134 -11.61 -1.81 -12.53
C LEU A 134 -10.90 -2.97 -13.24
N ALA A 135 -9.74 -2.72 -13.86
CA ALA A 135 -8.95 -3.78 -14.48
C ALA A 135 -8.47 -4.83 -13.47
N MET A 136 -8.06 -4.41 -12.27
CA MET A 136 -7.65 -5.34 -11.20
C MET A 136 -8.81 -6.21 -10.73
N ILE A 137 -10.00 -5.64 -10.55
CA ILE A 137 -11.20 -6.39 -10.11
C ILE A 137 -11.69 -7.33 -11.21
N GLN A 138 -11.53 -6.97 -12.49
CA GLN A 138 -11.90 -7.80 -13.63
C GLN A 138 -10.82 -8.81 -14.05
N SER A 139 -9.63 -8.78 -13.44
CA SER A 139 -8.47 -9.60 -13.85
C SER A 139 -8.66 -11.12 -13.68
N GLY A 140 -9.63 -11.56 -12.87
CA GLY A 140 -9.80 -12.96 -12.49
C GLY A 140 -8.71 -13.51 -11.54
N VAL A 141 -7.73 -12.69 -11.15
CA VAL A 141 -6.68 -13.07 -10.20
C VAL A 141 -7.11 -12.68 -8.79
N PRO A 142 -7.35 -13.63 -7.87
CA PRO A 142 -7.95 -13.34 -6.55
C PRO A 142 -7.20 -12.25 -5.76
N VAL A 143 -5.88 -12.25 -5.81
CA VAL A 143 -5.05 -11.24 -5.12
C VAL A 143 -5.26 -9.85 -5.70
N LYS A 144 -5.29 -9.70 -7.03
CA LYS A 144 -5.53 -8.40 -7.68
C LYS A 144 -6.95 -7.92 -7.43
N GLN A 145 -7.92 -8.84 -7.48
CA GLN A 145 -9.32 -8.53 -7.18
C GLN A 145 -9.49 -8.02 -5.75
N GLN A 146 -8.90 -8.73 -4.77
CA GLN A 146 -8.93 -8.31 -3.37
C GLN A 146 -8.29 -6.93 -3.17
N THR A 147 -7.13 -6.69 -3.79
CA THR A 147 -6.44 -5.40 -3.71
C THR A 147 -7.27 -4.27 -4.33
N GLY A 148 -7.84 -4.48 -5.52
CA GLY A 148 -8.69 -3.49 -6.17
C GLY A 148 -9.95 -3.17 -5.36
N LEU A 149 -10.60 -4.20 -4.81
CA LEU A 149 -11.79 -4.02 -3.95
C LEU A 149 -11.46 -3.31 -2.63
N LYS A 150 -10.30 -3.60 -2.02
CA LYS A 150 -9.83 -2.92 -0.81
C LYS A 150 -9.71 -1.41 -1.04
N ILE A 151 -8.95 -1.01 -2.07
CA ILE A 151 -8.77 0.42 -2.38
C ILE A 151 -10.11 1.06 -2.71
N LEU A 152 -10.93 0.41 -3.56
CA LEU A 152 -12.26 0.89 -3.91
C LEU A 152 -13.13 1.12 -2.67
N SER A 153 -13.09 0.22 -1.69
CA SER A 153 -13.87 0.35 -0.45
C SER A 153 -13.41 1.54 0.42
N GLU A 154 -12.12 1.85 0.41
CA GLU A 154 -11.53 2.95 1.18
C GLU A 154 -11.85 4.31 0.53
N ILE A 155 -11.86 4.40 -0.81
CA ILE A 155 -12.15 5.63 -1.55
C ILE A 155 -13.64 5.80 -1.90
N ALA A 156 -14.48 4.80 -1.64
CA ALA A 156 -15.92 4.85 -1.92
C ALA A 156 -16.63 6.11 -1.36
N PRO A 157 -16.29 6.63 -0.16
CA PRO A 157 -16.91 7.85 0.36
C PRO A 157 -16.69 9.10 -0.50
N VAL A 158 -15.60 9.16 -1.26
CA VAL A 158 -15.28 10.31 -2.13
C VAL A 158 -15.75 10.13 -3.58
N LEU A 159 -16.23 8.93 -3.91
CA LEU A 159 -16.74 8.57 -5.24
C LEU A 159 -18.27 8.56 -5.32
N THR A 160 -18.99 9.21 -4.41
CA THR A 160 -20.45 9.03 -4.25
C THR A 160 -21.25 9.19 -5.55
N GLU A 161 -20.98 10.23 -6.34
CA GLU A 161 -21.70 10.48 -7.60
C GLU A 161 -21.30 9.50 -8.71
N GLN A 162 -19.99 9.25 -8.87
CA GLN A 162 -19.45 8.35 -9.89
C GLN A 162 -19.84 6.90 -9.59
N LEU A 163 -19.84 6.52 -8.32
CA LEU A 163 -20.26 5.20 -7.84
C LEU A 163 -21.77 5.03 -7.95
N ALA A 164 -22.58 6.06 -7.70
CA ALA A 164 -24.02 5.99 -7.93
C ALA A 164 -24.33 5.72 -9.41
N ALA A 165 -23.65 6.39 -10.34
CA ALA A 165 -23.79 6.15 -11.77
C ALA A 165 -23.30 4.76 -12.19
N ALA A 166 -22.23 4.26 -11.58
CA ALA A 166 -21.63 2.95 -11.87
C ALA A 166 -22.16 1.81 -10.99
N ALA A 167 -23.10 2.06 -10.07
CA ALA A 167 -23.51 1.12 -9.03
C ALA A 167 -23.95 -0.24 -9.58
N PRO A 168 -24.75 -0.33 -10.67
CA PRO A 168 -25.15 -1.63 -11.22
C PRO A 168 -23.96 -2.46 -11.74
N LEU A 169 -22.92 -1.81 -12.27
CA LEU A 169 -21.70 -2.48 -12.72
C LEU A 169 -20.90 -2.97 -11.52
N VAL A 170 -20.68 -2.11 -10.53
CA VAL A 170 -19.92 -2.44 -9.32
C VAL A 170 -20.60 -3.56 -8.53
N CYS A 171 -21.93 -3.50 -8.32
CA CYS A 171 -22.68 -4.55 -7.66
C CYS A 171 -22.61 -5.90 -8.39
N ARG A 172 -22.67 -5.91 -9.73
CA ARG A 172 -22.50 -7.14 -10.51
C ARG A 172 -21.10 -7.73 -10.35
N ILE A 173 -20.07 -6.89 -10.41
CA ILE A 173 -18.68 -7.32 -10.26
C ILE A 173 -18.45 -7.90 -8.85
N ILE A 174 -18.91 -7.21 -7.80
CA ILE A 174 -18.80 -7.70 -6.42
C ILE A 174 -19.56 -9.02 -6.27
N SER A 175 -20.77 -9.13 -6.82
CA SER A 175 -21.56 -10.37 -6.77
C SER A 175 -20.86 -11.53 -7.46
N ALA A 176 -20.23 -11.28 -8.62
CA ALA A 176 -19.45 -12.28 -9.34
C ALA A 176 -18.20 -12.72 -8.55
N CYS A 177 -17.50 -11.77 -7.92
CA CYS A 177 -16.35 -12.07 -7.04
C CYS A 177 -16.76 -12.87 -5.79
N MET A 178 -17.95 -12.63 -5.22
CA MET A 178 -18.45 -13.42 -4.10
C MET A 178 -18.87 -14.82 -4.51
N ALA A 179 -19.49 -14.97 -5.69
CA ALA A 179 -19.90 -16.27 -6.22
C ALA A 179 -18.69 -17.19 -6.50
N SER A 180 -17.60 -16.65 -7.03
CA SER A 180 -16.36 -17.40 -7.25
C SER A 180 -15.61 -17.75 -5.95
N GLY A 181 -15.86 -17.03 -4.85
CA GLY A 181 -15.35 -17.36 -3.53
C GLY A 181 -16.00 -18.59 -2.88
N GLN A 182 -17.20 -18.99 -3.32
CA GLN A 182 -17.88 -20.18 -2.79
C GLN A 182 -17.23 -21.50 -3.28
N ASP A 183 -16.52 -21.48 -4.42
CA ASP A 183 -15.81 -22.65 -4.97
C ASP A 183 -14.47 -22.96 -4.27
N VAL A 184 -13.96 -22.03 -3.44
CA VAL A 184 -12.73 -22.26 -2.66
C VAL A 184 -13.03 -22.97 -1.35
N ASN A 185 -14.22 -22.76 -0.77
CA ASN A 185 -14.61 -23.37 0.50
C ASN A 185 -14.93 -24.87 0.36
N THR A 186 -15.34 -25.31 -0.83
CA THR A 186 -15.55 -26.74 -1.16
C THR A 186 -14.25 -27.52 -1.36
N ARG A 187 -13.09 -26.88 -1.47
CA ARG A 187 -11.77 -27.57 -1.46
C ARG A 187 -11.20 -27.76 -0.06
N TYR A 188 -11.54 -26.87 0.89
CA TYR A 188 -11.14 -27.05 2.28
C TYR A 188 -11.95 -28.15 2.98
N THR A 189 -13.21 -28.39 2.58
CA THR A 189 -14.02 -29.47 3.17
C THR A 189 -13.71 -30.86 2.61
N GLN A 190 -13.10 -30.99 1.42
CA GLN A 190 -12.64 -32.29 0.92
C GLN A 190 -11.22 -32.66 1.39
N SER A 191 -10.37 -31.68 1.73
CA SER A 191 -9.03 -31.97 2.29
C SER A 191 -9.03 -32.10 3.82
N ALA A 192 -10.10 -31.69 4.51
CA ALA A 192 -10.22 -31.77 5.96
C ALA A 192 -10.70 -33.14 6.48
N GLU A 193 -11.19 -34.03 5.61
CA GLU A 193 -11.56 -35.40 5.99
C GLU A 193 -10.39 -36.40 5.90
N GLU A 194 -9.24 -36.03 5.33
CA GLU A 194 -8.07 -36.92 5.24
C GLU A 194 -6.92 -36.62 6.22
N HIS A 195 -6.96 -35.52 6.98
CA HIS A 195 -5.83 -35.13 7.84
C HIS A 195 -6.19 -34.96 9.33
N SER A 196 -7.24 -35.62 9.82
CA SER A 196 -7.59 -35.62 11.25
C SER A 196 -6.66 -36.47 12.15
N GLU A 197 -5.51 -36.94 11.65
CA GLU A 197 -4.65 -37.88 12.39
C GLU A 197 -3.21 -37.40 12.68
N GLU A 198 -2.81 -36.18 12.33
CA GLU A 198 -1.53 -35.62 12.80
C GLU A 198 -1.72 -34.39 13.69
N ARG A 199 -2.02 -34.73 14.94
CA ARG A 199 -1.91 -33.87 16.11
C ARG A 199 -0.50 -33.29 16.27
N MET A 200 -0.48 -32.16 17.00
CA MET A 200 0.59 -31.72 17.91
C MET A 200 1.88 -31.17 17.28
N SER A 201 1.91 -29.85 17.12
CA SER A 201 3.01 -29.06 17.69
C SER A 201 2.71 -27.55 17.66
N THR A 202 2.68 -26.98 18.87
CA THR A 202 3.33 -25.70 19.18
C THR A 202 2.64 -24.46 18.61
N CYS A 203 1.64 -23.89 19.30
CA CYS A 203 1.80 -23.00 20.45
C CYS A 203 2.83 -21.87 20.19
N ILE A 204 2.35 -20.65 19.96
CA ILE A 204 2.82 -19.37 20.54
C ILE A 204 2.01 -18.27 19.81
N CYS A 205 0.89 -17.92 20.40
CA CYS A 205 0.21 -16.66 20.17
C CYS A 205 -0.35 -16.27 21.53
N ILE A 206 0.18 -15.19 22.13
CA ILE A 206 -0.41 -14.28 23.13
C ILE A 206 0.75 -13.47 23.75
N CYS A 207 0.46 -12.20 24.07
CA CYS A 207 1.33 -11.09 24.46
C CYS A 207 1.85 -10.32 23.23
N VAL A 208 1.49 -9.06 23.01
CA VAL A 208 1.45 -7.96 23.97
C VAL A 208 0.37 -6.95 23.58
N THR A 209 -0.43 -6.60 24.58
CA THR A 209 -1.19 -5.35 24.69
C THR A 209 -0.28 -4.33 25.37
#